data_AF-A0A1G3UKV9-F1
#
_entry.id   AF-A0A1G3UKV9-F1
#
_cell.length_a   1.000
_cell.length_b   1.000
_cell.length_c   1.000
_cell.angle_alpha   90.00
_cell.angle_beta   90.00
_cell.angle_gamma   90.00
#
_symmetry.space_group_name_H-M   'P 1'
#
loop_
_entity.id
_entity.type
_entity.pdbx_description
1 polymer ?
#
loop_
_entity_poly.entity_id
_entity_poly.type
_entity_poly.pdbx_seq_one_letter_code
_entity_poly.pdbx_strand_id
1 'polypeptide(L)'
;MAQESIAKVKCKGINQIAIVVKNLELVAENYWKILGIGPWSIFKWEAPLVYDRKYHGQAVWAREKIALAQVGNVQLELVQPVEGPSIYRDWLEERGEGLHHMNFLVDDVDEAAEILAIEGFTSIQSGRFEPREQKGAYNYIDMKPLRAIWEPVHIGEEIGAEPTIYPDTTAESPAKIKCKGINQIAIVVKNLELVAENYWKILG
;
A
#
# COMPACT_ATOMS: atom_id res chain seq x y z
N MET A 1 -18.44 -17.14 -25.23
CA MET A 1 -17.54 -15.97 -25.22
C MET A 1 -17.51 -15.47 -23.79
N ALA A 2 -16.33 -15.19 -23.22
CA ALA A 2 -16.25 -14.62 -21.87
C ALA A 2 -16.91 -13.22 -21.88
N GLN A 3 -17.75 -12.92 -20.89
CA GLN A 3 -18.39 -11.63 -20.76
C GLN A 3 -17.34 -10.58 -20.36
N GLU A 4 -17.33 -9.42 -21.02
CA GLU A 4 -16.46 -8.31 -20.64
C GLU A 4 -16.93 -7.69 -19.33
N SER A 5 -15.98 -7.39 -18.44
CA SER A 5 -16.25 -6.69 -17.19
C SER A 5 -16.77 -5.28 -17.44
N ILE A 6 -17.77 -4.88 -16.64
CA ILE A 6 -18.33 -3.53 -16.59
C ILE A 6 -17.49 -2.54 -15.76
N ALA A 7 -16.39 -3.00 -15.15
CA ALA A 7 -15.55 -2.20 -14.26
C ALA A 7 -15.03 -0.93 -14.95
N LYS A 8 -15.17 0.19 -14.24
CA LYS A 8 -14.70 1.51 -14.69
C LYS A 8 -13.21 1.71 -14.44
N VAL A 9 -12.69 1.08 -13.39
CA VAL A 9 -11.26 0.99 -13.09
C VAL A 9 -10.85 -0.47 -13.25
N LYS A 10 -9.82 -0.75 -14.06
CA LYS A 10 -9.34 -2.12 -14.30
C LYS A 10 -7.99 -2.34 -13.63
N CYS A 11 -8.00 -3.08 -12.53
CA CYS A 11 -6.78 -3.49 -11.82
C CYS A 11 -6.15 -4.69 -12.53
N LYS A 12 -5.11 -4.45 -13.33
CA LYS A 12 -4.41 -5.51 -14.08
C LYS A 12 -3.33 -6.25 -13.29
N GLY A 13 -3.01 -5.77 -12.09
CA GLY A 13 -2.02 -6.37 -11.22
C GLY A 13 -1.92 -5.64 -9.88
N ILE A 14 -1.49 -6.37 -8.85
CA ILE A 14 -1.13 -5.80 -7.55
C ILE A 14 0.36 -5.48 -7.61
N ASN A 15 0.70 -4.21 -7.40
CA ASN A 15 2.08 -3.74 -7.43
C ASN A 15 2.73 -3.84 -6.04
N GLN A 16 2.00 -3.48 -5.00
CA GLN A 16 2.49 -3.50 -3.62
C GLN A 16 1.44 -4.10 -2.66
N ILE A 17 1.95 -4.66 -1.57
CA ILE A 17 1.17 -5.10 -0.42
C ILE A 17 1.76 -4.45 0.82
N ALA A 18 0.92 -3.84 1.65
CA ALA A 18 1.35 -3.18 2.87
C ALA A 18 0.91 -3.90 4.13
N ILE A 19 1.79 -3.88 5.13
CA ILE A 19 1.55 -4.39 6.49
C ILE A 19 1.79 -3.24 7.46
N VAL A 20 0.80 -2.93 8.30
CA VAL A 20 0.96 -1.95 9.36
C VAL A 20 1.57 -2.61 10.60
N VAL A 21 2.58 -1.97 11.17
CA VAL A 21 3.39 -2.47 12.29
C VAL A 21 3.61 -1.38 13.34
N LYS A 22 3.87 -1.78 14.58
CA LYS A 22 4.20 -0.89 15.71
C LYS A 22 5.71 -0.59 15.77
N ASN A 23 6.55 -1.54 15.34
CA ASN A 23 8.00 -1.40 15.31
C ASN A 23 8.56 -1.91 13.97
N LEU A 24 8.76 -0.98 13.05
CA LEU A 24 9.22 -1.21 11.69
C LEU A 24 10.61 -1.82 11.66
N GLU A 25 11.56 -1.30 12.44
CA GLU A 25 12.93 -1.81 12.45
C GLU A 25 12.99 -3.27 12.89
N LEU A 26 12.24 -3.64 13.94
CA LEU A 26 12.17 -5.01 14.42
C LEU A 26 11.53 -5.95 13.38
N VAL A 27 10.46 -5.52 12.71
CA VAL A 27 9.79 -6.35 11.72
C VAL A 27 10.64 -6.50 10.46
N ALA A 28 11.29 -5.44 9.99
CA ALA A 28 12.26 -5.48 8.90
C ALA A 28 13.43 -6.43 9.21
N GLU A 29 13.96 -6.38 10.44
CA GLU A 29 14.97 -7.32 10.94
C GLU A 29 14.50 -8.78 10.88
N ASN A 30 13.28 -9.04 11.34
CA ASN A 30 12.70 -10.37 11.32
C ASN A 30 12.52 -10.88 9.89
N TYR A 31 12.01 -10.05 8.98
CA TYR A 31 11.90 -10.40 7.56
C TYR A 31 13.26 -10.74 6.95
N TRP A 32 14.28 -9.93 7.24
CA TRP A 32 15.64 -10.18 6.78
C TRP A 32 16.19 -11.49 7.34
N LYS A 33 16.10 -11.71 8.67
CA LYS A 33 16.73 -12.86 9.33
C LYS A 33 16.01 -14.18 9.12
N ILE A 34 14.68 -14.15 9.01
CA ILE A 34 13.85 -15.37 8.95
C ILE A 34 13.57 -15.77 7.51
N LEU A 35 13.22 -14.81 6.65
CA LEU A 35 12.77 -15.05 5.28
C LEU A 35 13.71 -14.51 4.21
N GLY A 36 14.77 -13.80 4.58
CA GLY A 36 15.70 -13.20 3.62
C GLY A 36 15.10 -12.08 2.80
N ILE A 37 14.04 -11.44 3.28
CA ILE A 37 13.42 -10.30 2.59
C ILE A 37 14.14 -9.02 3.00
N GLY A 38 14.69 -8.33 2.00
CA GLY A 38 15.47 -7.10 2.12
C GLY A 38 16.54 -7.01 1.00
N PRO A 39 17.42 -6.01 1.02
CA PRO A 39 17.42 -4.90 1.97
C PRO A 39 16.16 -4.02 1.83
N TRP A 40 15.84 -3.31 2.91
CA TRP A 40 14.70 -2.42 3.04
C TRP A 40 15.16 -0.98 2.84
N SER A 41 14.44 -0.25 2.00
CA SER A 41 14.56 1.20 1.88
C SER A 41 13.58 1.85 2.84
N ILE A 42 14.08 2.47 3.91
CA ILE A 42 13.27 3.09 4.97
C ILE A 42 13.20 4.60 4.76
N PHE A 43 11.99 5.15 4.73
CA PHE A 43 11.73 6.58 4.56
C PHE A 43 10.97 7.13 5.76
N LYS A 44 11.28 8.38 6.12
CA LYS A 44 10.40 9.21 6.95
C LYS A 44 9.29 9.75 6.05
N TRP A 45 8.08 9.25 6.23
CA TRP A 45 6.93 9.59 5.41
C TRP A 45 6.16 10.71 6.07
N GLU A 46 6.65 11.94 5.88
CA GLU A 46 6.14 13.15 6.51
C GLU A 46 6.46 14.39 5.65
N ALA A 47 5.93 15.56 6.01
CA ALA A 47 6.31 16.81 5.34
C ALA A 47 7.81 17.10 5.51
N PRO A 48 8.52 17.64 4.50
CA PRO A 48 8.00 18.14 3.22
C PRO A 48 7.86 17.07 2.11
N LEU A 49 8.38 15.85 2.32
CA LEU A 49 8.34 14.77 1.31
C LEU A 49 6.89 14.44 0.91
N VAL A 50 6.00 14.36 1.90
CA VAL A 50 4.57 14.09 1.69
C VAL A 50 3.77 15.37 1.92
N TYR A 51 2.93 15.74 0.97
CA TYR A 51 2.14 16.97 0.97
C TYR A 51 0.70 16.74 0.49
N ASP A 52 -0.14 17.78 0.58
CA ASP A 52 -1.57 17.74 0.25
C ASP A 52 -2.34 16.58 0.89
N ARG A 53 -1.94 16.21 2.10
CA ARG A 53 -2.53 15.09 2.84
C ARG A 53 -3.94 15.43 3.28
N LYS A 54 -4.87 14.51 3.02
CA LYS A 54 -6.24 14.57 3.50
C LYS A 54 -6.61 13.28 4.22
N TYR A 55 -7.35 13.41 5.31
CA TYR A 55 -7.98 12.29 6.03
C TYR A 55 -9.46 12.60 6.22
N HIS A 56 -10.33 11.70 5.74
CA HIS A 56 -11.78 11.91 5.63
C HIS A 56 -12.14 13.27 5.02
N GLY A 57 -11.43 13.65 3.95
CA GLY A 57 -11.63 14.90 3.23
C GLY A 57 -11.06 16.15 3.91
N GLN A 58 -10.58 16.07 5.15
CA GLN A 58 -9.98 17.19 5.87
C GLN A 58 -8.47 17.23 5.68
N ALA A 59 -7.91 18.42 5.47
CA ALA A 59 -6.46 18.59 5.43
C ALA A 59 -5.86 18.23 6.80
N VAL A 60 -4.87 17.35 6.81
CA VAL A 60 -4.21 16.90 8.03
C VAL A 60 -2.70 16.89 7.89
N TRP A 61 -2.02 16.95 9.02
CA TRP A 61 -0.61 16.60 9.11
C TRP A 61 -0.48 15.29 9.88
N ALA A 62 0.44 14.43 9.45
CA ALA A 62 0.80 13.20 10.14
C ALA A 62 2.23 12.81 9.77
N ARG A 63 2.76 11.83 10.51
CA ARG A 63 4.10 11.27 10.34
C ARG A 63 4.01 9.76 10.39
N GLU A 64 4.65 9.13 9.44
CA GLU A 64 4.81 7.69 9.36
C GLU A 64 6.28 7.35 9.07
N LYS A 65 6.66 6.11 9.31
CA LYS A 65 7.81 5.50 8.64
C LYS A 65 7.29 4.46 7.66
N ILE A 66 7.88 4.40 6.48
CA ILE A 66 7.62 3.33 5.52
C ILE A 66 8.92 2.57 5.23
N ALA A 67 8.84 1.27 5.04
CA ALA A 67 9.96 0.44 4.59
C ALA A 67 9.53 -0.34 3.36
N LEU A 68 10.31 -0.26 2.28
CA LEU A 68 10.02 -0.92 1.02
C LEU A 68 11.07 -1.99 0.70
N ALA A 69 10.64 -3.20 0.36
CA ALA A 69 11.50 -4.25 -0.17
C ALA A 69 10.83 -4.98 -1.34
N GLN A 70 11.57 -5.23 -2.41
CA GLN A 70 11.06 -6.00 -3.55
C GLN A 70 11.07 -7.50 -3.23
N VAL A 71 9.95 -8.19 -3.40
CA VAL A 71 9.80 -9.63 -3.17
C VAL A 71 9.23 -10.30 -4.42
N GLY A 72 10.11 -10.72 -5.32
CA GLY A 72 9.71 -11.19 -6.65
C GLY A 72 9.10 -10.03 -7.44
N ASN A 73 7.85 -10.19 -7.90
CA ASN A 73 7.15 -9.17 -8.70
C ASN A 73 6.34 -8.17 -7.86
N VAL A 74 6.28 -8.34 -6.54
CA VAL A 74 5.49 -7.50 -5.64
C VAL A 74 6.42 -6.76 -4.69
N GLN A 75 6.17 -5.47 -4.49
CA GLN A 75 6.81 -4.71 -3.43
C GLN A 75 6.09 -4.97 -2.10
N LEU A 76 6.83 -5.36 -1.07
CA LEU A 76 6.31 -5.45 0.28
C LEU A 76 6.61 -4.15 1.02
N GLU A 77 5.58 -3.56 1.61
CA GLU A 77 5.69 -2.35 2.43
C GLU A 77 5.41 -2.66 3.91
N LEU A 78 6.22 -2.08 4.79
CA LEU A 78 5.90 -1.95 6.21
C LEU A 78 5.57 -0.49 6.51
N VAL A 79 4.45 -0.24 7.17
CA VAL A 79 4.04 1.11 7.60
C VAL A 79 3.96 1.19 9.11
N GLN A 80 4.65 2.16 9.70
CA GLN A 80 4.53 2.47 11.12
C GLN A 80 4.01 3.90 11.30
N PRO A 81 2.76 4.09 11.79
CA PRO A 81 2.31 5.42 12.20
C PRO A 81 3.10 5.92 13.40
N VAL A 82 3.57 7.17 13.32
CA VAL A 82 4.36 7.83 14.36
C VAL A 82 3.49 8.87 15.07
N GLU A 83 2.91 9.81 14.33
CA GLU A 83 2.19 10.96 14.91
C GLU A 83 1.07 11.45 13.98
N GLY A 84 0.06 12.11 14.56
CA GLY A 84 -1.09 12.63 13.82
C GLY A 84 -2.14 11.57 13.44
N PRO A 85 -3.29 12.01 12.90
CA PRO A 85 -4.35 11.12 12.43
C PRO A 85 -3.98 10.49 11.08
N SER A 86 -4.20 9.18 10.96
CA SER A 86 -4.09 8.46 9.69
C SER A 86 -4.83 7.14 9.75
N ILE A 87 -5.21 6.60 8.58
CA ILE A 87 -5.88 5.30 8.47
C ILE A 87 -5.07 4.17 9.14
N TYR A 88 -3.73 4.28 9.15
CA TYR A 88 -2.87 3.29 9.79
C TYR A 88 -2.95 3.31 11.31
N ARG A 89 -3.15 4.50 11.91
CA ARG A 89 -3.34 4.62 13.37
C ARG A 89 -4.64 3.97 13.77
N ASP A 90 -5.73 4.32 13.10
CA ASP A 90 -7.05 3.75 13.34
C ASP A 90 -7.02 2.23 13.13
N TRP A 91 -6.30 1.75 12.10
CA TRP A 91 -6.08 0.32 11.88
C TRP A 91 -5.40 -0.38 13.06
N LEU A 92 -4.30 0.19 13.59
CA LEU A 92 -3.60 -0.40 14.74
C LEU A 92 -4.47 -0.44 15.99
N GLU A 93 -5.29 0.59 16.20
CA GLU A 93 -6.18 0.69 17.36
C GLU A 93 -7.34 -0.30 17.27
N GLU A 94 -7.93 -0.48 16.09
CA GLU A 94 -9.07 -1.37 15.88
C GLU A 94 -8.68 -2.84 15.73
N ARG A 95 -7.53 -3.13 15.11
CA ARG A 95 -7.19 -4.48 14.60
C ARG A 95 -5.83 -4.99 15.06
N GLY A 96 -4.93 -4.09 15.45
CA GLY A 96 -3.53 -4.42 15.69
C GLY A 96 -2.70 -4.50 14.40
N GLU A 97 -1.49 -5.05 14.53
CA GLU A 97 -0.53 -5.17 13.41
C GLU A 97 -0.99 -6.21 12.38
N GLY A 98 -0.79 -5.95 11.08
CA GLY A 98 -1.15 -6.90 10.03
C GLY A 98 -1.33 -6.31 8.63
N LEU A 99 -1.73 -7.18 7.70
CA LEU A 99 -2.01 -6.86 6.29
C LEU A 99 -3.07 -5.76 6.18
N HIS A 100 -2.72 -4.63 5.54
CA HIS A 100 -3.55 -3.43 5.53
C HIS A 100 -4.18 -3.15 4.17
N HIS A 101 -3.37 -2.91 3.14
CA HIS A 101 -3.85 -2.54 1.82
C HIS A 101 -3.06 -3.23 0.70
N MET A 102 -3.65 -3.25 -0.49
CA MET A 102 -3.02 -3.63 -1.74
C MET A 102 -3.11 -2.45 -2.69
N ASN A 103 -2.06 -2.24 -3.47
CA ASN A 103 -2.01 -1.13 -4.41
C ASN A 103 -1.89 -1.57 -5.87
N PHE A 104 -2.38 -0.71 -6.75
CA PHE A 104 -2.31 -0.88 -8.19
C PHE A 104 -2.00 0.45 -8.85
N LEU A 105 -1.25 0.38 -9.95
CA LEU A 105 -0.78 1.56 -10.66
C LEU A 105 -1.90 2.17 -11.51
N VAL A 106 -1.99 3.49 -11.49
CA VAL A 106 -2.85 4.30 -12.35
C VAL A 106 -2.05 5.46 -12.96
N ASP A 107 -2.50 5.97 -14.10
CA ASP A 107 -1.88 7.12 -14.74
C ASP A 107 -2.22 8.44 -14.00
N ASP A 108 -3.45 8.54 -13.46
CA ASP A 108 -3.91 9.68 -12.67
C ASP A 108 -4.74 9.20 -11.47
N VAL A 109 -4.27 9.51 -10.26
CA VAL A 109 -4.93 9.12 -9.00
C VAL A 109 -6.19 9.94 -8.74
N ASP A 110 -6.23 11.21 -9.14
CA ASP A 110 -7.41 12.05 -8.93
C ASP A 110 -8.56 11.59 -9.84
N GLU A 111 -8.26 11.25 -11.10
CA GLU A 111 -9.24 10.65 -12.03
C GLU A 111 -9.77 9.31 -11.49
N ALA A 112 -8.86 8.40 -11.08
CA ALA A 112 -9.26 7.12 -10.52
C ALA A 112 -10.13 7.27 -9.27
N ALA A 113 -9.79 8.21 -8.39
CA ALA A 113 -10.54 8.50 -7.18
C ALA A 113 -11.92 9.10 -7.47
N GLU A 114 -12.05 9.98 -8.47
CA GLU A 114 -13.33 10.56 -8.88
C GLU A 114 -14.27 9.48 -9.44
N ILE A 115 -13.77 8.62 -10.34
CA ILE A 115 -14.53 7.49 -10.88
C ILE A 115 -15.01 6.58 -9.75
N LEU A 116 -14.12 6.20 -8.83
CA LEU A 116 -14.46 5.34 -7.69
C LEU A 116 -15.47 6.01 -6.75
N ALA A 117 -15.38 7.32 -6.54
CA ALA A 117 -16.33 8.07 -5.72
C ALA A 117 -17.73 8.10 -6.34
N ILE A 118 -17.85 8.24 -7.67
CA ILE A 118 -19.13 8.15 -8.40
C ILE A 118 -19.77 6.77 -8.21
N GLU A 119 -18.95 5.71 -8.18
CA GLU A 119 -19.39 4.33 -7.90
C GLU A 119 -19.65 4.07 -6.39
N GLY A 120 -19.53 5.09 -5.54
CA GLY A 120 -19.82 5.02 -4.10
C GLY A 120 -18.63 4.65 -3.20
N PHE A 121 -17.42 4.56 -3.75
CA PHE A 121 -16.20 4.26 -3.02
C PHE A 121 -15.40 5.53 -2.73
N THR A 122 -15.65 6.11 -1.56
CA THR A 122 -15.06 7.40 -1.16
C THR A 122 -13.65 7.26 -0.60
N SER A 123 -12.83 8.28 -0.84
CA SER A 123 -11.46 8.39 -0.29
C SER A 123 -11.48 8.47 1.24
N ILE A 124 -10.67 7.64 1.88
CA ILE A 124 -10.42 7.68 3.33
C ILE A 124 -9.22 8.57 3.62
N GLN A 125 -8.11 8.31 2.94
CA GLN A 125 -6.88 9.06 3.11
C GLN A 125 -6.23 9.23 1.74
N SER A 126 -5.75 10.44 1.43
CA SER A 126 -4.99 10.71 0.22
C SER A 126 -3.83 11.62 0.49
N GLY A 127 -2.87 11.65 -0.43
CA GLY A 127 -1.74 12.54 -0.36
C GLY A 127 -0.91 12.49 -1.62
N ARG A 128 0.02 13.43 -1.71
CA ARG A 128 1.01 13.55 -2.78
C ARG A 128 2.41 13.45 -2.17
N PHE A 129 3.38 13.09 -2.98
CA PHE A 129 4.77 13.02 -2.55
C PHE A 129 5.72 13.56 -3.63
N GLU A 130 6.87 14.02 -3.16
CA GLU A 130 7.93 14.57 -4.02
C GLU A 130 8.60 13.46 -4.85
N PRO A 131 9.16 13.79 -6.03
CA PRO A 131 9.21 15.14 -6.62
C PRO A 131 7.88 15.57 -7.28
N ARG A 132 7.44 16.82 -7.09
CA ARG A 132 6.11 17.30 -7.56
C ARG A 132 5.89 17.13 -9.05
N GLU A 133 6.93 17.30 -9.86
CA GLU A 133 6.90 17.17 -11.31
C GLU A 133 6.54 15.77 -11.77
N GLN A 134 6.80 14.75 -10.94
CA GLN A 134 6.46 13.36 -11.20
C GLN A 134 5.04 13.01 -10.76
N LYS A 135 4.33 13.96 -10.14
CA LYS A 135 2.92 13.82 -9.72
C LYS A 135 2.65 12.59 -8.84
N GLY A 136 3.64 12.15 -8.06
CA GLY A 136 3.49 11.05 -7.11
C GLY A 136 2.30 11.27 -6.19
N ALA A 137 1.36 10.31 -6.16
CA ALA A 137 0.13 10.41 -5.39
C ALA A 137 -0.41 9.04 -4.98
N TYR A 138 -1.14 9.00 -3.88
CA TYR A 138 -1.84 7.82 -3.38
C TYR A 138 -3.25 8.18 -2.88
N ASN A 139 -4.15 7.20 -2.92
CA ASN A 139 -5.48 7.33 -2.34
C ASN A 139 -5.99 6.00 -1.78
N TYR A 140 -6.30 5.95 -0.49
CA TYR A 140 -6.81 4.77 0.21
C TYR A 140 -8.32 4.75 0.23
N ILE A 141 -8.90 3.63 -0.22
CA ILE A 141 -10.35 3.44 -0.33
C ILE A 141 -10.71 2.07 0.27
N ASP A 142 -11.58 2.05 1.29
CA ASP A 142 -12.13 0.80 1.84
C ASP A 142 -13.25 0.27 0.93
N MET A 143 -12.89 -0.63 0.02
CA MET A 143 -13.85 -1.28 -0.87
C MET A 143 -14.45 -2.49 -0.16
N LYS A 144 -15.39 -2.24 0.75
CA LYS A 144 -16.09 -3.28 1.53
C LYS A 144 -16.64 -4.45 0.69
N PRO A 145 -17.19 -4.25 -0.53
CA PRO A 145 -17.61 -5.36 -1.40
C PRO A 145 -16.47 -6.29 -1.83
N LEU A 146 -15.23 -5.77 -1.88
CA LEU A 146 -14.00 -6.49 -2.21
C LEU A 146 -13.23 -6.96 -0.97
N ARG A 147 -13.67 -6.57 0.24
CA ARG A 147 -13.11 -7.03 1.53
C ARG A 147 -11.65 -6.62 1.76
N ALA A 148 -11.21 -5.55 1.12
CA ALA A 148 -9.88 -4.99 1.30
C ALA A 148 -9.86 -3.48 1.07
N ILE A 149 -8.86 -2.82 1.67
CA ILE A 149 -8.48 -1.47 1.31
C ILE A 149 -7.64 -1.54 0.03
N TRP A 150 -8.04 -0.75 -0.96
CA TRP A 150 -7.35 -0.63 -2.24
C TRP A 150 -6.74 0.76 -2.37
N GLU A 151 -5.53 0.80 -2.93
CA GLU A 151 -4.77 2.03 -3.15
C GLU A 151 -4.46 2.18 -4.66
N PRO A 152 -5.24 2.95 -5.43
CA PRO A 152 -4.72 3.54 -6.65
C PRO A 152 -3.54 4.45 -6.32
N VAL A 153 -2.41 4.19 -6.97
CA VAL A 153 -1.17 4.96 -6.79
C VAL A 153 -0.58 5.33 -8.15
N HIS A 154 -0.07 6.55 -8.25
CA HIS A 154 0.83 6.95 -9.32
C HIS A 154 2.20 7.16 -8.71
N ILE A 155 3.18 6.42 -9.20
CA ILE A 155 4.56 6.49 -8.73
C ILE A 155 5.39 7.06 -9.87
N GLY A 156 6.19 8.07 -9.55
CA GLY A 156 7.21 8.59 -10.45
C GLY A 156 8.37 7.63 -10.67
N GLU A 157 9.45 8.14 -11.25
CA GLU A 157 10.71 7.41 -11.41
C GLU A 157 11.43 7.23 -10.06
N GLU A 158 11.30 8.18 -9.14
CA GLU A 158 11.96 8.16 -7.84
C GLU A 158 11.07 8.73 -6.73
N ILE A 159 11.41 8.36 -5.50
CA ILE A 159 10.90 9.01 -4.29
C ILE A 159 11.86 10.15 -3.98
N GLY A 160 11.37 11.36 -3.77
CA GLY A 160 12.17 12.58 -3.57
C GLY A 160 12.94 12.67 -2.25
N ALA A 161 13.34 11.53 -1.68
CA ALA A 161 14.13 11.43 -0.47
C ALA A 161 15.08 10.23 -0.55
N GLU A 162 16.27 10.37 0.02
CA GLU A 162 17.21 9.24 0.17
C GLU A 162 16.73 8.30 1.29
N PRO A 163 16.61 6.99 1.03
CA PRO A 163 16.23 6.03 2.07
C PRO A 163 17.39 5.76 3.02
N THR A 164 17.03 5.40 4.26
CA THR A 164 17.94 4.62 5.11
C THR A 164 17.86 3.15 4.72
N ILE A 165 18.98 2.54 4.35
CA ILE A 165 19.02 1.13 3.97
C ILE A 165 19.12 0.25 5.21
N TYR A 166 18.31 -0.82 5.26
CA TYR A 166 18.36 -1.80 6.34
C TYR A 166 18.29 -3.27 5.83
N PRO A 167 19.18 -4.17 6.26
CA PRO A 167 20.43 -3.84 6.95
C PRO A 167 21.37 -3.07 6.01
N ASP A 168 22.10 -2.10 6.56
CA ASP A 168 23.18 -1.42 5.85
C ASP A 168 24.41 -2.34 5.83
N THR A 169 24.40 -3.32 4.94
CA THR A 169 25.47 -4.31 4.83
C THR A 169 25.55 -4.91 3.43
N THR A 170 26.74 -5.35 3.07
CA THR A 170 26.99 -6.17 1.87
C THR A 170 26.87 -7.67 2.15
N ALA A 171 26.69 -8.06 3.42
CA ALA A 171 26.54 -9.46 3.81
C ALA A 171 25.21 -10.04 3.31
N GLU A 172 25.21 -11.31 2.95
CA GLU A 172 23.96 -12.02 2.64
C GLU A 172 23.08 -12.18 3.89
N SER A 173 21.77 -12.29 3.67
CA SER A 173 20.85 -12.65 4.73
C SER A 173 21.23 -13.97 5.39
N PRO A 174 21.18 -14.06 6.73
CA PRO A 174 21.41 -15.30 7.46
C PRO A 174 20.23 -16.28 7.36
N ALA A 175 19.14 -15.91 6.66
CA ALA A 175 17.96 -16.76 6.54
C ALA A 175 18.31 -18.09 5.86
N LYS A 176 17.95 -19.19 6.54
CA LYS A 176 18.11 -20.55 6.00
C LYS A 176 17.15 -20.83 4.84
N ILE A 177 16.01 -20.16 4.82
CA ILE A 177 15.00 -20.22 3.77
C ILE A 177 14.82 -18.80 3.23
N LYS A 178 15.08 -18.61 1.94
CA LYS A 178 14.92 -17.32 1.26
C LYS A 178 13.60 -17.30 0.50
N CYS A 179 12.71 -16.39 0.89
CA CYS A 179 11.49 -16.08 0.15
C CYS A 179 11.87 -15.51 -1.23
N LYS A 180 11.25 -16.00 -2.29
CA LYS A 180 11.55 -15.58 -3.67
C LYS A 180 10.44 -14.75 -4.32
N GLY A 181 9.29 -14.65 -3.66
CA GLY A 181 8.12 -14.00 -4.24
C GLY A 181 6.88 -14.19 -3.38
N ILE A 182 5.91 -13.30 -3.58
CA ILE A 182 4.54 -13.44 -3.08
C ILE A 182 3.67 -13.84 -4.28
N ASN A 183 3.12 -15.05 -4.23
CA ASN A 183 2.38 -15.62 -5.37
C ASN A 183 0.87 -15.35 -5.29
N GLN A 184 0.32 -15.19 -4.09
CA GLN A 184 -1.10 -15.01 -3.87
C GLN A 184 -1.38 -14.32 -2.54
N ILE A 185 -2.54 -13.69 -2.47
CA ILE A 185 -3.18 -13.22 -1.25
C ILE A 185 -4.51 -13.95 -1.15
N ALA A 186 -4.82 -14.48 0.01
CA ALA A 186 -6.10 -15.12 0.27
C ALA A 186 -6.95 -14.22 1.17
N ILE A 187 -8.19 -13.96 0.76
CA ILE A 187 -9.16 -13.21 1.54
C ILE A 187 -10.27 -14.17 1.97
N VAL A 188 -10.44 -14.34 3.27
CA VAL A 188 -11.44 -15.24 3.83
C VAL A 188 -12.78 -14.53 3.90
N VAL A 189 -13.79 -15.08 3.25
CA VAL A 189 -15.11 -14.46 3.11
C VAL A 189 -16.23 -15.42 3.45
N LYS A 190 -17.37 -14.89 3.89
CA LYS A 190 -18.57 -15.68 4.18
C LYS A 190 -19.31 -16.15 2.92
N ASN A 191 -19.15 -15.43 1.80
CA ASN A 191 -19.79 -15.72 0.52
C ASN A 191 -18.77 -15.46 -0.58
N LEU A 192 -18.25 -16.53 -1.17
CA LEU A 192 -17.16 -16.47 -2.14
C LEU A 192 -17.66 -15.97 -3.49
N GLU A 193 -18.81 -16.47 -3.94
CA GLU A 193 -19.40 -16.18 -5.23
C GLU A 193 -19.74 -14.69 -5.37
N LEU A 194 -20.35 -14.10 -4.33
CA LEU A 194 -20.68 -12.68 -4.30
C LEU A 194 -19.41 -11.81 -4.35
N VAL A 195 -18.38 -12.17 -3.58
CA VAL A 195 -17.15 -11.38 -3.55
C VAL A 195 -16.41 -11.51 -4.88
N ALA A 196 -16.33 -12.70 -5.47
CA ALA A 196 -15.76 -12.92 -6.79
C ALA A 196 -16.50 -12.12 -7.88
N GLU A 197 -17.83 -12.08 -7.83
CA GLU A 197 -18.63 -11.25 -8.74
C GLU A 197 -18.35 -9.74 -8.54
N ASN A 198 -18.21 -9.29 -7.29
CA ASN A 198 -17.85 -7.89 -7.01
C ASN A 198 -16.48 -7.52 -7.58
N TYR A 199 -15.48 -8.41 -7.46
CA TYR A 199 -14.17 -8.21 -8.08
C TYR A 199 -14.30 -7.98 -9.58
N TRP A 200 -15.02 -8.88 -10.26
CA TRP A 200 -15.27 -8.76 -11.69
C TRP A 200 -15.99 -7.46 -12.05
N LYS A 201 -17.00 -7.02 -11.28
CA LYS A 201 -17.76 -5.79 -11.58
C LYS A 201 -17.01 -4.50 -11.28
N ILE A 202 -16.16 -4.48 -10.25
CA ILE A 202 -15.56 -3.25 -9.72
C ILE A 202 -14.14 -3.04 -10.26
N LEU A 203 -13.33 -4.12 -10.36
CA LEU A 203 -11.92 -4.04 -10.72
C LEU A 203 -11.53 -4.74 -12.02
N GLY A 204 -12.46 -5.42 -12.70
CA GLY A 204 -12.18 -6.05 -14.00
C GLY A 204 -11.85 -7.52 -13.93
#